data_AF-A0A1M4TB32-F1
#
_entry.id   AF-A0A1M4TB32-F1
#
_cell.length_a   1.000
_cell.length_b   1.000
_cell.length_c   1.000
_cell.angle_alpha   90.00
_cell.angle_beta   90.00
_cell.angle_gamma   90.00
#
_symmetry.space_group_name_H-M   'P 1'
#
loop_
_entity.id
_entity.type
_entity.pdbx_description
1 polymer ?
#
loop_
_entity_poly.entity_id
_entity_poly.type
_entity_poly.pdbx_seq_one_letter_code
_entity_poly.pdbx_strand_id
1 'polypeptide(L)'
;MLELIVFGIILLPILIFIIYSIIHPEEVMLWGNRWKYKGEIEPTEEYIKYLRATSIISLLLIISIITILFNSLYGTIFLILSVSISLYYFLIK
;
A
#
# COMPACT_ATOMS: atom_id res chain seq x y z
N MET A 1 25.77 -3.93 -5.09
CA MET A 1 25.12 -5.26 -5.07
C MET A 1 24.51 -5.58 -3.70
N LEU A 2 25.29 -5.46 -2.62
CA LEU A 2 24.80 -5.70 -1.25
C LEU A 2 23.65 -4.75 -0.84
N GLU A 3 23.71 -3.49 -1.27
CA GLU A 3 22.65 -2.49 -1.05
C GLU A 3 21.29 -2.92 -1.62
N LEU A 4 21.26 -3.51 -2.82
CA LEU A 4 20.02 -4.00 -3.45
C LEU A 4 19.43 -5.19 -2.69
N ILE A 5 20.29 -6.05 -2.13
CA ILE A 5 19.87 -7.21 -1.33
C ILE A 5 19.26 -6.73 -0.01
N VAL A 6 19.92 -5.81 0.69
CA VAL A 6 19.41 -5.21 1.94
C VAL A 6 18.08 -4.49 1.67
N PHE A 7 18.01 -3.71 0.59
CA PHE A 7 16.78 -3.06 0.16
C PHE A 7 15.65 -4.07 -0.07
N GLY A 8 15.93 -5.17 -0.78
CA GLY A 8 14.97 -6.24 -1.02
C GLY A 8 14.45 -6.88 0.26
N ILE A 9 15.34 -7.19 1.22
CA ILE A 9 14.98 -7.79 2.51
C ILE A 9 14.05 -6.88 3.32
N ILE A 10 14.27 -5.56 3.29
CA ILE A 10 13.43 -4.60 4.00
C ILE A 10 12.09 -4.40 3.27
N LEU A 11 12.09 -4.43 1.95
CA LEU A 11 10.90 -4.17 1.14
C LEU A 11 9.93 -5.35 1.10
N LEU A 12 10.42 -6.58 1.19
CA LEU A 12 9.60 -7.80 1.06
C LEU A 12 8.50 -7.88 2.14
N PRO A 13 8.79 -7.66 3.44
CA PRO A 13 7.75 -7.61 4.48
C PRO A 13 6.73 -6.50 4.23
N ILE A 14 7.17 -5.34 3.72
CA ILE A 14 6.28 -4.21 3.40
C ILE A 14 5.33 -4.60 2.27
N LEU A 15 5.84 -5.23 1.20
CA LEU A 15 5.01 -5.72 0.09
C LEU A 15 4.01 -6.78 0.54
N ILE A 16 4.45 -7.75 1.35
CA ILE A 16 3.56 -8.77 1.93
C ILE A 16 2.45 -8.10 2.74
N PHE A 17 2.80 -7.14 3.60
CA PHE A 17 1.84 -6.43 4.43
C PHE A 17 0.83 -5.62 3.61
N ILE A 18 1.27 -4.94 2.55
CA ILE A 18 0.38 -4.19 1.65
C ILE A 18 -0.55 -5.12 0.90
N ILE A 19 -0.04 -6.22 0.35
CA ILE A 19 -0.87 -7.22 -0.34
C ILE A 19 -1.89 -7.81 0.63
N TYR A 20 -1.47 -8.15 1.85
CA TYR A 20 -2.36 -8.63 2.90
C TYR A 20 -3.45 -7.60 3.24
N SER A 21 -3.10 -6.31 3.30
CA SER A 21 -4.05 -5.21 3.55
C SER A 21 -5.10 -5.06 2.44
N ILE A 22 -4.78 -5.45 1.19
CA ILE A 22 -5.74 -5.45 0.08
C ILE A 22 -6.74 -6.61 0.24
N ILE A 23 -6.24 -7.80 0.60
CA ILE A 23 -7.05 -9.03 0.68
C ILE A 23 -7.88 -9.04 1.98
N HIS A 24 -7.28 -8.70 3.12
CA HIS A 24 -7.84 -8.76 4.47
C HIS A 24 -7.82 -7.37 5.16
N PRO A 25 -8.46 -6.33 4.58
CA PRO A 25 -8.45 -4.98 5.14
C PRO A 25 -9.04 -4.93 6.56
N GLU A 26 -10.09 -5.69 6.83
CA GLU A 26 -10.78 -5.70 8.13
C GLU A 26 -9.85 -6.13 9.26
N GLU A 27 -9.06 -7.18 9.00
CA GLU A 27 -8.11 -7.70 9.98
C GLU A 27 -6.98 -6.70 10.26
N VAL A 28 -6.47 -6.07 9.20
CA VAL A 28 -5.41 -5.05 9.29
C VAL A 28 -5.89 -3.83 10.06
N MET A 29 -7.12 -3.38 9.85
CA MET A 29 -7.68 -2.25 10.60
C MET A 29 -7.78 -2.51 12.09
N LEU A 30 -8.21 -3.73 12.44
CA LEU A 30 -8.38 -4.14 13.82
C LEU A 30 -7.03 -4.51 14.46
N TRP A 31 -5.97 -4.66 13.66
CA TRP A 31 -4.65 -5.04 14.14
C TRP A 31 -4.13 -4.00 15.13
N GLY A 32 -3.76 -4.46 16.33
CA GLY A 32 -3.36 -3.58 17.43
C GLY A 32 -4.47 -2.74 18.07
N ASN A 33 -5.73 -2.91 17.65
CA ASN A 33 -6.90 -2.21 18.23
C ASN A 33 -7.90 -3.15 18.92
N ARG A 34 -7.89 -4.45 18.61
CA ARG A 34 -8.81 -5.45 19.20
C ARG A 34 -8.83 -5.45 20.74
N TRP A 35 -7.69 -5.16 21.38
CA TRP A 35 -7.58 -5.14 22.85
C TRP A 35 -8.26 -3.94 23.52
N LYS A 36 -8.58 -2.87 22.76
CA LYS A 36 -9.13 -1.62 23.30
C LYS A 36 -10.63 -1.69 23.59
N TYR A 37 -11.33 -2.69 23.06
CA TYR A 37 -12.78 -2.79 23.14
C TYR A 37 -13.19 -4.13 23.74
N LYS A 38 -14.32 -4.15 24.44
CA LYS A 38 -14.79 -5.33 25.20
C LYS A 38 -15.58 -6.34 24.36
N GLY A 39 -15.89 -6.05 23.09
CA GLY A 39 -16.72 -6.88 22.22
C GLY A 39 -16.17 -6.97 20.79
N GLU A 40 -16.90 -7.65 19.91
CA GLU A 40 -16.56 -7.70 18.48
C GLU A 40 -16.76 -6.31 17.86
N ILE A 41 -15.73 -5.85 17.14
CA ILE A 41 -15.71 -4.55 16.49
C ILE A 41 -15.61 -4.83 15.00
N GLU A 42 -16.52 -4.24 14.24
CA GLU A 42 -16.50 -4.33 12.79
C GLU A 42 -16.12 -2.96 12.20
N PRO A 43 -15.11 -2.91 11.33
CA PRO A 43 -14.84 -1.76 10.49
C PRO A 43 -16.06 -1.29 9.69
N THR A 44 -16.21 0.03 9.51
CA THR A 44 -17.21 0.55 8.58
C THR A 44 -16.82 0.22 7.15
N GLU A 45 -17.82 0.00 6.28
CA GLU A 45 -17.57 -0.28 4.86
C GLU A 45 -16.75 0.82 4.16
N GLU A 46 -16.98 2.08 4.53
CA GLU A 46 -16.24 3.21 3.97
C GLU A 46 -14.75 3.11 4.29
N TYR A 47 -14.42 2.74 5.52
CA TYR A 47 -13.04 2.60 5.94
C TYR A 47 -12.39 1.35 5.31
N ILE A 48 -13.13 0.25 5.16
CA ILE A 48 -12.66 -0.92 4.39
C ILE A 48 -12.32 -0.51 2.95
N LYS A 49 -13.21 0.24 2.29
CA LYS A 49 -12.99 0.75 0.92
C LYS A 49 -11.79 1.69 0.88
N TYR A 50 -11.62 2.56 1.88
CA TYR A 50 -10.47 3.45 1.99
C TYR A 50 -9.15 2.69 2.17
N LEU A 51 -9.09 1.71 3.07
CA LEU A 51 -7.89 0.93 3.33
C LEU A 51 -7.47 0.12 2.09
N ARG A 52 -8.41 -0.52 1.39
CA ARG A 52 -8.11 -1.22 0.13
C ARG A 52 -7.53 -0.26 -0.91
N ALA A 53 -8.15 0.90 -1.10
CA ALA A 53 -7.71 1.87 -2.10
C ALA A 53 -6.32 2.45 -1.78
N THR A 54 -6.09 2.85 -0.53
CA THR A 54 -4.79 3.34 -0.07
C THR A 54 -3.70 2.27 -0.15
N SER A 55 -4.03 1.00 0.12
CA SER A 55 -3.10 -0.12 -0.04
C SER A 55 -2.73 -0.35 -1.51
N ILE A 56 -3.70 -0.28 -2.44
CA ILE A 56 -3.45 -0.37 -3.89
C ILE A 56 -2.57 0.80 -4.37
N ILE A 57 -2.88 2.03 -3.92
CA ILE A 57 -2.08 3.22 -4.22
C ILE A 57 -0.65 3.05 -3.70
N SER A 58 -0.49 2.57 -2.46
CA SER A 58 0.82 2.33 -1.86
C SER A 58 1.62 1.29 -2.65
N LEU A 59 0.96 0.21 -3.09
CA LEU A 59 1.57 -0.80 -3.95
C LEU A 59 2.05 -0.21 -5.28
N LEU A 60 1.21 0.59 -5.94
CA LEU A 60 1.58 1.27 -7.19
C LEU A 60 2.81 2.17 -7.01
N LEU A 61 2.84 2.98 -5.95
CA LEU A 61 3.98 3.86 -5.65
C LEU A 61 5.27 3.07 -5.38
N ILE A 62 5.18 1.95 -4.65
CA ILE A 62 6.35 1.09 -4.40
C ILE A 62 6.85 0.46 -5.69
N ILE A 63 5.96 -0.04 -6.55
CA ILE A 63 6.34 -0.58 -7.86
C ILE A 63 7.03 0.49 -8.72
N SER A 64 6.57 1.74 -8.66
CA SER A 64 7.25 2.87 -9.31
C SER A 64 8.67 3.05 -8.81
N ILE A 65 8.89 3.03 -7.49
CA ILE A 65 10.23 3.14 -6.89
C ILE A 65 11.12 1.98 -7.34
N ILE A 66 10.61 0.75 -7.29
CA ILE A 66 11.36 -0.44 -7.75
C ILE A 66 11.75 -0.26 -9.22
N THR A 67 10.81 0.18 -10.07
CA THR A 67 11.06 0.37 -11.50
C THR A 67 12.12 1.44 -11.76
N ILE A 68 12.14 2.54 -10.99
CA ILE A 68 13.18 3.58 -11.08
C ILE A 68 14.58 2.99 -10.84
N LEU A 69 14.72 2.06 -9.89
CA LEU A 69 16.00 1.42 -9.59
C LEU A 69 16.56 0.61 -10.77
N PHE A 70 15.70 0.04 -11.61
CA PHE A 70 16.11 -0.73 -12.80
C PHE A 70 16.18 0.14 -14.07
N ASN A 71 15.25 1.07 -14.24
CA ASN A 71 15.22 2.00 -15.36
C ASN A 71 14.59 3.34 -14.95
N SER A 72 15.43 4.36 -14.79
CA SER A 72 15.02 5.68 -14.31
C SER A 72 13.94 6.34 -15.19
N LEU A 73 14.02 6.23 -16.52
CA LEU A 73 13.06 6.86 -17.43
C LEU A 73 11.67 6.22 -17.33
N TYR A 74 11.58 4.90 -17.43
CA TYR A 74 10.28 4.22 -17.31
C TYR A 74 9.72 4.33 -15.90
N GLY A 75 10.57 4.25 -14.89
CA GLY A 75 10.16 4.39 -13.50
C GLY A 75 9.61 5.78 -13.17
N THR A 76 10.23 6.85 -13.69
CA THR A 76 9.73 8.22 -13.47
C THR A 76 8.41 8.46 -14.18
N ILE A 77 8.24 7.96 -15.41
CA ILE A 77 6.96 8.02 -16.13
C ILE A 77 5.86 7.28 -15.35
N PHE A 78 6.15 6.05 -14.91
CA PHE A 78 5.19 5.25 -14.15
C PHE A 78 4.87 5.89 -12.79
N LEU A 79 5.85 6.52 -12.13
CA LEU A 79 5.63 7.29 -10.91
C LEU A 79 4.65 8.45 -11.14
N ILE A 80 4.85 9.25 -12.19
CA ILE A 80 3.94 10.36 -12.52
C ILE A 80 2.51 9.87 -12.77
N LEU A 81 2.36 8.75 -13.48
CA LEU A 81 1.06 8.12 -13.73
C LEU A 81 0.42 7.63 -12.42
N SER A 82 1.20 6.95 -11.56
CA SER A 82 0.74 6.44 -10.26
C SER A 82 0.34 7.57 -9.30
N VAL A 83 1.02 8.72 -9.33
CA VAL A 83 0.63 9.89 -8.54
C VAL A 83 -0.63 10.53 -9.11
N SER A 84 -0.70 10.69 -10.43
CA SER A 84 -1.87 11.26 -11.11
C SER A 84 -3.14 10.45 -10.83
N ILE A 85 -3.08 9.12 -10.91
CA ILE A 85 -4.24 8.26 -10.65
C ILE A 85 -4.65 8.29 -9.17
N SER A 86 -3.68 8.40 -8.27
CA SER A 86 -3.93 8.52 -6.83
C SER A 86 -4.62 9.85 -6.50
N LEU A 87 -4.14 10.97 -7.07
CA LEU A 87 -4.76 12.28 -6.91
C LEU A 87 -6.18 12.30 -7.49
N TYR A 88 -6.37 11.74 -8.68
CA TYR A 88 -7.70 11.61 -9.29
C TYR A 88 -8.67 10.85 -8.39
N TYR A 89 -8.23 9.73 -7.81
CA TYR A 89 -9.03 8.94 -6.87
C TYR A 89 -9.47 9.76 -5.64
N PHE A 90 -8.57 10.54 -5.05
CA PHE A 90 -8.87 11.36 -3.87
C PHE A 90 -9.63 12.65 -4.16
N LEU A 91 -9.61 13.17 -5.39
CA LEU A 91 -10.33 14.40 -5.74
C LEU A 91 -11.79 14.17 -6.11
N ILE A 92 -12.13 12.96 -6.57
CA ILE A 92 -13.49 12.61 -7.03
C ILE A 92 -14.31 11.91 -5.95
N LYS A 93 -13.62 11.28 -5.01
CA LYS A 93 -14.23 10.56 -3.90
C LYS A 93 -14.18 11.41 -2.64
#